data_AF-A0ABD2X4B9-F1
#
_entry.id   AF-A0ABD2X4B9-F1
#
_cell.length_a   1.000
_cell.length_b   1.000
_cell.length_c   1.000
_cell.angle_alpha   90.00
_cell.angle_beta   90.00
_cell.angle_gamma   90.00
#
_symmetry.space_group_name_H-M   'P 1'
#
loop_
_entity.id
_entity.type
_entity.pdbx_description
1 polymer ?
#
loop_
_entity_poly.entity_id
_entity_poly.type
_entity_poly.pdbx_seq_one_letter_code
_entity_poly.pdbx_strand_id
1 'polypeptide(L)'
;MVIKQSLKGSARDWWEYVQEEINTPAAFRTAFTKKYWSREDQQKVRHKLEFGYYNKSDGASRSEYVLRLYNTAKFLNNCPTEDEFVEKFARHFDDAVQQTVLTQNISTIETFTQMLDRQDRAGPVNTPRTAPVPGESTSTARSEYRSNQRSNTMPSRSSSPYPQNRSYTRDDNTQRRDRSPSTSRADRGYRSSSPAGN
;
A
#
# COMPACT_ATOMS: atom_id res chain seq x y z
N MET A 1 -29.73 -23.77 -31.35
CA MET A 1 -29.36 -24.42 -30.08
C MET A 1 -28.87 -23.33 -29.12
N VAL A 2 -29.55 -23.14 -27.98
CA VAL A 2 -29.35 -21.99 -27.06
C VAL A 2 -27.92 -21.95 -26.48
N ILE A 3 -27.31 -23.10 -26.21
CA ILE A 3 -25.97 -23.21 -25.61
C ILE A 3 -24.89 -22.52 -26.47
N LYS A 4 -24.88 -22.78 -27.78
CA LYS A 4 -23.91 -22.18 -28.71
C LYS A 4 -24.02 -20.65 -28.79
N GLN A 5 -25.23 -20.10 -28.64
CA GLN A 5 -25.47 -18.64 -28.67
C GLN A 5 -25.03 -17.95 -27.38
N SER A 6 -24.93 -18.69 -26.27
CA SER A 6 -24.50 -18.17 -24.96
C SER A 6 -22.98 -18.17 -24.79
N LEU A 7 -22.23 -18.93 -25.59
CA LEU A 7 -20.77 -19.03 -25.52
C LEU A 7 -20.10 -18.04 -26.47
N LYS A 8 -18.98 -17.46 -26.03
CA LYS A 8 -18.20 -16.47 -26.80
C LYS A 8 -16.72 -16.87 -26.88
N GLY A 9 -16.06 -16.46 -27.96
CA GLY A 9 -14.64 -16.70 -28.19
C GLY A 9 -14.27 -18.19 -28.07
N SER A 10 -13.18 -18.48 -27.37
CA SER A 10 -12.64 -19.84 -27.20
C SER A 10 -13.60 -20.84 -26.57
N ALA A 11 -14.61 -20.38 -25.82
CA ALA A 11 -15.65 -21.25 -25.27
C ALA A 11 -16.62 -21.75 -26.35
N ARG A 12 -16.87 -20.95 -27.37
CA ARG A 12 -17.67 -21.35 -28.53
C ARG A 12 -16.92 -22.38 -29.36
N ASP A 13 -15.63 -22.14 -29.63
CA ASP A 13 -14.80 -23.05 -30.42
C ASP A 13 -14.66 -24.42 -29.72
N TRP A 14 -14.49 -24.41 -28.39
CA TRP A 14 -14.52 -25.63 -27.59
C TRP A 14 -15.85 -26.36 -27.72
N TRP A 15 -16.99 -25.66 -27.61
CA TRP A 15 -18.31 -26.30 -27.76
C TRP A 15 -18.52 -26.90 -29.14
N GLU A 16 -18.04 -26.25 -30.21
CA GLU A 16 -18.13 -26.80 -31.57
C GLU A 16 -17.37 -28.12 -31.72
N TYR A 17 -16.30 -28.32 -30.95
CA TYR A 17 -15.52 -29.56 -30.91
C TYR A 17 -16.18 -30.68 -30.09
N VAL A 18 -16.79 -30.39 -28.94
CA VAL A 18 -17.36 -31.42 -28.04
C VAL A 18 -18.87 -31.68 -28.20
N GLN A 19 -19.59 -30.90 -29.02
CA GLN A 19 -21.06 -31.00 -29.13
C GLN A 19 -21.56 -32.38 -29.58
N GLU A 20 -20.77 -33.13 -30.37
CA GLU A 20 -21.16 -34.47 -30.86
C GLU A 20 -21.09 -35.54 -29.76
N GLU A 21 -20.26 -35.33 -28.75
CA GLU A 21 -20.08 -36.24 -27.62
C GLU A 21 -21.03 -35.94 -26.45
N ILE A 22 -21.57 -34.72 -26.40
CA ILE A 22 -22.37 -34.22 -25.27
C ILE A 22 -23.86 -34.18 -25.64
N ASN A 23 -24.55 -35.28 -25.35
CA ASN A 23 -25.97 -35.45 -25.68
C ASN A 23 -26.93 -35.02 -24.56
N THR A 24 -26.42 -34.72 -23.36
CA THR A 24 -27.25 -34.32 -22.21
C THR A 24 -26.80 -33.00 -21.59
N PRO A 25 -27.74 -32.18 -21.08
CA PRO A 25 -27.40 -30.96 -20.34
C PRO A 25 -26.52 -31.22 -19.11
N ALA A 26 -26.69 -32.38 -18.46
CA ALA A 26 -25.87 -32.80 -17.32
C ALA A 26 -24.42 -33.09 -17.73
N ALA A 27 -24.22 -33.77 -18.87
CA ALA A 27 -22.89 -33.99 -19.43
C ALA A 27 -22.23 -32.67 -19.84
N PHE A 28 -22.99 -31.73 -20.41
CA PHE A 28 -22.48 -30.39 -20.73
C PHE A 28 -21.99 -29.67 -19.49
N ARG A 29 -22.81 -29.60 -18.43
CA ARG A 29 -22.42 -28.95 -17.18
C ARG A 29 -21.14 -29.56 -16.60
N THR A 30 -21.05 -30.88 -16.59
CA THR A 30 -19.88 -31.61 -16.08
C THR A 30 -18.63 -31.31 -16.90
N ALA A 31 -18.72 -31.39 -18.23
CA ALA A 31 -17.60 -31.12 -19.14
C ALA A 31 -17.16 -29.65 -19.07
N PHE A 32 -18.12 -28.73 -19.03
CA PHE A 32 -17.88 -27.29 -18.93
C PHE A 32 -17.17 -26.94 -17.61
N THR A 33 -17.71 -27.41 -16.48
CA THR A 33 -17.08 -27.22 -15.16
C THR A 33 -15.68 -27.84 -15.12
N LYS A 34 -15.49 -29.04 -15.68
CA LYS A 34 -14.17 -29.68 -15.74
C LYS A 34 -13.15 -28.85 -16.55
N LYS A 35 -13.58 -28.23 -17.65
CA LYS A 35 -12.71 -27.45 -18.54
C LYS A 35 -12.38 -26.06 -18.01
N TYR A 36 -13.35 -25.36 -17.42
CA TYR A 36 -13.23 -23.94 -17.06
C TYR A 36 -13.22 -23.66 -15.55
N TRP A 37 -13.49 -24.67 -14.73
CA TRP A 37 -13.51 -24.56 -13.26
C TRP A 37 -12.89 -25.80 -12.62
N SER A 38 -11.70 -26.17 -13.13
CA SER A 38 -10.98 -27.35 -12.67
C SER A 38 -10.48 -27.18 -11.24
N ARG A 39 -10.01 -28.27 -10.61
CA ARG A 39 -9.38 -28.21 -9.29
C ARG A 39 -8.18 -27.25 -9.27
N GLU A 40 -7.44 -27.17 -10.37
CA GLU A 40 -6.29 -26.26 -10.49
C GLU A 40 -6.75 -24.79 -10.50
N ASP A 41 -7.81 -24.47 -11.24
CA ASP A 41 -8.38 -23.11 -11.28
C ASP A 41 -8.92 -22.70 -9.91
N GLN A 42 -9.63 -23.61 -9.23
CA GLN A 42 -10.08 -23.39 -7.87
C GLN A 42 -8.89 -23.18 -6.91
N GLN A 43 -7.80 -23.92 -7.08
CA GLN A 43 -6.61 -23.76 -6.25
C GLN A 43 -5.92 -22.41 -6.48
N LYS A 44 -5.88 -21.91 -7.72
CA LYS A 44 -5.38 -20.56 -8.03
C LYS A 44 -6.21 -19.49 -7.32
N VAL A 45 -7.53 -19.63 -7.35
CA VAL A 45 -8.44 -18.70 -6.67
C VAL A 45 -8.27 -18.78 -5.15
N ARG A 46 -8.14 -19.98 -4.58
CA ARG A 46 -7.82 -20.17 -3.14
C ARG A 46 -6.49 -19.52 -2.77
N HIS A 47 -5.44 -19.75 -3.55
CA HIS A 47 -4.14 -19.17 -3.30
C HIS A 47 -4.21 -17.63 -3.34
N LYS A 48 -4.91 -17.06 -4.31
CA LYS A 48 -5.15 -15.61 -4.38
C LYS A 48 -5.99 -15.09 -3.23
N LEU A 49 -6.94 -15.88 -2.72
CA LEU A 49 -7.73 -15.52 -1.56
C LEU A 49 -6.89 -15.50 -0.26
N GLU A 50 -5.98 -16.46 -0.07
CA GLU A 50 -5.18 -16.54 1.15
C GLU A 50 -3.97 -15.58 1.14
N PHE A 51 -3.31 -15.43 0.00
CA PHE A 51 -2.01 -14.76 -0.12
C PHE A 51 -2.01 -13.61 -1.14
N GLY A 52 -3.20 -13.20 -1.58
CA GLY A 52 -3.34 -12.04 -2.45
C GLY A 52 -2.85 -10.76 -1.78
N TYR A 53 -2.49 -9.79 -2.60
CA TYR A 53 -2.29 -8.42 -2.16
C TYR A 53 -2.98 -7.48 -3.14
N TYR A 54 -3.45 -6.35 -2.64
CA TYR A 54 -3.96 -5.28 -3.48
C TYR A 54 -2.81 -4.46 -4.04
N ASN A 55 -2.81 -4.24 -5.36
CA ASN A 55 -1.84 -3.40 -6.02
C ASN A 55 -2.50 -2.16 -6.62
N LYS A 56 -2.10 -0.97 -6.14
CA LYS A 56 -2.62 0.30 -6.63
C LYS A 56 -2.25 0.58 -8.10
N SER A 57 -1.16 -0.02 -8.62
CA SER A 57 -0.75 0.20 -10.02
C SER A 57 -1.70 -0.47 -11.03
N ASP A 58 -2.54 -1.41 -10.60
CA ASP A 58 -3.42 -2.18 -11.48
C ASP A 58 -4.65 -1.37 -11.93
N GLY A 59 -4.80 -0.13 -11.44
CA GLY A 59 -5.86 0.80 -11.84
C GLY A 59 -7.25 0.50 -11.27
N ALA A 60 -7.44 -0.63 -10.58
CA ALA A 60 -8.68 -0.95 -9.88
C ALA A 60 -8.73 -0.28 -8.50
N SER A 61 -9.91 0.16 -8.05
CA SER A 61 -10.11 0.59 -6.66
C SER A 61 -9.96 -0.59 -5.70
N ARG A 62 -9.76 -0.32 -4.40
CA ARG A 62 -9.70 -1.37 -3.38
C ARG A 62 -11.01 -2.17 -3.33
N SER A 63 -12.15 -1.48 -3.42
CA SER A 63 -13.49 -2.08 -3.48
C SER A 63 -13.68 -2.95 -4.71
N GLU A 64 -13.24 -2.48 -5.89
CA GLU A 64 -13.36 -3.24 -7.13
C GLU A 64 -12.51 -4.52 -7.09
N TYR A 65 -11.29 -4.44 -6.56
CA TYR A 65 -10.44 -5.60 -6.34
C TYR A 65 -11.14 -6.68 -5.51
N VAL A 66 -11.70 -6.30 -4.36
CA VAL A 66 -12.45 -7.20 -3.47
C VAL A 66 -13.64 -7.82 -4.19
N LEU A 67 -14.46 -7.01 -4.86
CA LEU A 67 -15.64 -7.51 -5.56
C LEU A 67 -15.30 -8.49 -6.69
N ARG A 68 -14.24 -8.24 -7.46
CA ARG A 68 -13.78 -9.16 -8.50
C ARG A 68 -13.34 -10.50 -7.91
N LEU A 69 -12.58 -10.47 -6.81
CA LEU A 69 -12.11 -11.68 -6.15
C LEU A 69 -13.24 -12.45 -5.47
N TYR A 70 -14.13 -11.76 -4.74
CA TYR A 70 -15.32 -12.35 -4.11
C TYR A 70 -16.24 -13.02 -5.12
N ASN A 71 -16.52 -12.36 -6.25
CA ASN A 71 -17.37 -12.92 -7.30
C ASN A 71 -16.82 -14.21 -7.91
N THR A 72 -15.52 -14.43 -7.83
CA THR A 72 -14.86 -15.65 -8.29
C THR A 72 -14.79 -16.69 -7.16
N ALA A 73 -14.45 -16.26 -5.95
CA ALA A 73 -14.22 -17.14 -4.80
C ALA A 73 -15.51 -17.74 -4.21
N LYS A 74 -16.67 -17.09 -4.38
CA LYS A 74 -17.97 -17.63 -3.94
C LYS A 74 -18.36 -18.95 -4.63
N PHE A 75 -17.71 -19.30 -5.74
CA PHE A 75 -17.93 -20.55 -6.47
C PHE A 75 -16.94 -21.66 -6.09
N LEU A 76 -16.10 -21.45 -5.07
CA LEU A 76 -15.25 -22.50 -4.53
C LEU A 76 -16.09 -23.58 -3.86
N ASN A 77 -15.70 -24.85 -4.03
CA ASN A 77 -16.43 -25.98 -3.43
C ASN A 77 -16.56 -25.91 -1.90
N ASN A 78 -15.60 -25.26 -1.22
CA ASN A 78 -15.67 -24.93 0.21
C ASN A 78 -15.71 -23.40 0.30
N CYS A 79 -16.87 -22.82 0.03
CA CYS A 79 -17.04 -21.37 0.09
C CYS A 79 -16.90 -20.91 1.55
N PRO A 80 -16.00 -19.95 1.84
CA PRO A 80 -15.93 -19.28 3.13
C PRO A 80 -17.24 -18.56 3.46
N THR A 81 -17.46 -18.28 4.74
CA THR A 81 -18.51 -17.35 5.18
C THR A 81 -18.14 -15.91 4.80
N GLU A 82 -19.11 -14.98 4.82
CA GLU A 82 -18.79 -13.57 4.54
C GLU A 82 -17.77 -12.98 5.52
N ASP A 83 -17.87 -13.35 6.79
CA ASP A 83 -16.94 -12.92 7.82
C ASP A 83 -15.51 -13.42 7.54
N GLU A 84 -15.38 -14.71 7.20
CA GLU A 84 -14.09 -15.29 6.79
C GLU A 84 -13.54 -14.64 5.52
N PHE A 85 -14.41 -14.23 4.58
CA PHE A 85 -13.98 -13.47 3.41
C PHE A 85 -13.44 -12.09 3.82
N VAL A 86 -14.14 -11.36 4.69
CA VAL A 86 -13.69 -10.04 5.16
C VAL A 86 -12.33 -10.17 5.85
N GLU A 87 -12.16 -11.16 6.73
CA GLU A 87 -10.87 -11.42 7.38
C GLU A 87 -9.74 -11.70 6.37
N LYS A 88 -10.01 -12.53 5.36
CA LYS A 88 -9.01 -12.87 4.33
C LYS A 88 -8.69 -11.68 3.44
N PHE A 89 -9.69 -10.91 3.01
CA PHE A 89 -9.48 -9.73 2.19
C PHE A 89 -8.77 -8.61 2.97
N ALA A 90 -9.04 -8.45 4.27
CA ALA A 90 -8.36 -7.46 5.09
C ALA A 90 -6.83 -7.63 5.07
N ARG A 91 -6.34 -8.88 5.02
CA ARG A 91 -4.90 -9.21 4.93
C ARG A 91 -4.26 -8.83 3.60
N HIS A 92 -5.06 -8.54 2.57
CA HIS A 92 -4.54 -8.08 1.26
C HIS A 92 -4.18 -6.60 1.27
N PHE A 93 -4.52 -5.89 2.34
CA PHE A 93 -4.29 -4.46 2.55
C PHE A 93 -3.36 -4.21 3.75
N ASP A 94 -3.07 -2.93 3.98
CA ASP A 94 -2.25 -2.44 5.06
C ASP A 94 -2.91 -2.63 6.45
N ASP A 95 -2.08 -2.59 7.50
CA ASP A 95 -2.51 -2.78 8.89
C ASP A 95 -3.64 -1.82 9.30
N ALA A 96 -3.69 -0.63 8.71
CA ALA A 96 -4.76 0.34 8.95
C ALA A 96 -6.14 -0.20 8.56
N VAL A 97 -6.24 -0.93 7.44
CA VAL A 97 -7.48 -1.59 7.02
C VAL A 97 -7.84 -2.71 7.99
N GLN A 98 -6.87 -3.56 8.35
CA GLN A 98 -7.08 -4.67 9.29
C GLN A 98 -7.58 -4.19 10.66
N GLN A 99 -6.97 -3.13 11.20
CA GLN A 99 -7.39 -2.52 12.47
C GLN A 99 -8.79 -1.90 12.38
N THR A 100 -9.13 -1.31 11.23
CA THR A 100 -10.47 -0.73 11.02
C THR A 100 -11.54 -1.82 11.01
N VAL A 101 -11.29 -2.95 10.35
CA VAL A 101 -12.19 -4.12 10.32
C VAL A 101 -12.48 -4.61 11.74
N LEU A 102 -11.44 -4.78 12.56
CA LEU A 102 -11.57 -5.22 13.95
C LEU A 102 -12.33 -4.20 14.81
N THR A 103 -11.98 -2.92 14.70
CA THR A 103 -12.57 -1.85 15.54
C THR A 103 -14.04 -1.60 15.20
N GLN A 104 -14.41 -1.73 13.93
CA GLN A 104 -15.78 -1.49 13.44
C GLN A 104 -16.63 -2.77 13.37
N ASN A 105 -16.08 -3.93 13.74
CA ASN A 105 -16.73 -5.25 13.65
C ASN A 105 -17.35 -5.50 12.25
N ILE A 106 -16.56 -5.24 11.21
CA ILE A 106 -17.00 -5.40 9.82
C ILE A 106 -17.01 -6.90 9.49
N SER A 107 -18.18 -7.44 9.13
CA SER A 107 -18.39 -8.88 8.88
C SER A 107 -19.08 -9.19 7.55
N THR A 108 -19.45 -8.17 6.76
CA THR A 108 -20.08 -8.35 5.44
C THR A 108 -19.24 -7.72 4.34
N ILE A 109 -19.31 -8.31 3.14
CA ILE A 109 -18.57 -7.78 1.98
C ILE A 109 -19.01 -6.36 1.63
N GLU A 110 -20.31 -6.08 1.74
CA GLU A 110 -20.87 -4.76 1.46
C GLU A 110 -20.33 -3.70 2.41
N THR A 111 -20.34 -3.96 3.72
CA THR A 111 -19.82 -3.00 4.70
C THR A 111 -18.32 -2.80 4.56
N PHE A 112 -17.59 -3.87 4.21
CA PHE A 112 -16.16 -3.80 3.93
C PHE A 112 -15.84 -2.96 2.68
N THR A 113 -16.55 -3.14 1.56
CA THR A 113 -16.31 -2.33 0.36
C THR A 113 -16.68 -0.86 0.57
N GLN A 114 -17.77 -0.57 1.28
CA GLN A 114 -18.14 0.80 1.64
C GLN A 114 -17.08 1.47 2.52
N MET A 115 -16.49 0.74 3.46
CA MET A 115 -15.40 1.24 4.29
C MET A 115 -14.15 1.54 3.45
N LEU A 116 -13.79 0.67 2.50
CA LEU A 116 -12.66 0.90 1.59
C LEU A 116 -12.89 2.15 0.71
N ASP A 117 -14.09 2.31 0.15
CA ASP A 117 -14.44 3.50 -0.63
C ASP A 117 -14.35 4.78 0.19
N ARG A 118 -14.74 4.74 1.46
CA ARG A 118 -14.61 5.89 2.38
C ARG A 118 -13.14 6.25 2.62
N GLN A 119 -12.27 5.26 2.80
CA GLN A 119 -10.82 5.49 2.99
C GLN A 119 -10.17 6.04 1.71
N ASP A 120 -10.53 5.49 0.55
CA ASP A 120 -10.02 5.95 -0.74
C ASP A 120 -10.45 7.40 -1.04
N ARG A 121 -11.67 7.79 -0.65
CA ARG A 121 -12.17 9.18 -0.76
C ARG A 121 -11.58 10.13 0.26
N ALA A 122 -11.30 9.66 1.48
CA ALA A 122 -10.72 10.49 2.53
C ALA A 122 -9.31 10.96 2.15
N GLY A 123 -8.56 10.22 1.32
CA GLY A 123 -7.17 10.54 1.00
C GLY A 123 -6.26 10.41 2.24
N PRO A 124 -4.98 10.79 2.17
CA PRO A 124 -4.11 10.86 3.34
C PRO A 124 -4.56 12.01 4.26
N VAL A 125 -5.60 11.76 5.05
CA VAL A 125 -6.03 12.68 6.11
C VAL A 125 -5.00 12.59 7.24
N ASN A 126 -4.35 13.72 7.53
CA ASN A 126 -3.43 13.98 8.63
C ASN A 126 -1.96 13.55 8.43
N THR A 127 -1.25 14.19 7.48
CA THR A 127 -0.05 14.87 7.99
C THR A 127 -0.55 16.05 8.81
N PRO A 128 -0.13 16.24 10.08
CA PRO A 128 -0.36 17.51 10.72
C PRO A 128 0.23 18.56 9.77
N ARG A 129 -0.63 19.42 9.20
CA ARG A 129 -0.19 20.72 8.74
C ARG A 129 0.48 21.32 9.98
N THR A 130 1.81 21.32 10.00
CA THR A 130 2.55 22.19 10.89
C THR A 130 1.97 23.57 10.63
N ALA A 131 1.14 24.03 11.56
CA ALA A 131 0.67 25.39 11.55
C ALA A 131 1.93 26.25 11.47
N PRO A 132 2.00 27.26 10.58
CA PRO A 132 3.09 28.22 10.61
C PRO A 132 3.10 28.81 12.01
N VAL A 133 4.18 28.59 12.75
CA VAL A 133 4.39 29.22 14.05
C VAL A 133 4.34 30.73 13.80
N PRO A 134 3.44 31.49 14.45
CA PRO A 134 3.43 32.94 14.29
C PRO A 134 4.66 33.48 15.01
N GLY A 135 5.71 33.86 14.27
CA GLY A 135 6.89 34.47 14.90
C GLY A 135 8.21 34.52 14.14
N GLU A 136 8.32 34.05 12.89
CA GLU A 136 9.58 34.14 12.15
C GLU A 136 9.44 35.02 10.89
N SER A 137 9.92 36.26 11.04
CA SER A 137 10.09 37.21 9.96
C SER A 137 11.09 36.70 8.94
N THR A 138 10.65 36.27 7.77
CA THR A 138 11.48 36.34 6.56
C THR A 138 10.69 37.00 5.44
N SER A 139 11.06 38.25 5.22
CA SER A 139 10.67 39.12 4.13
C SER A 139 10.91 38.47 2.76
N THR A 140 9.84 38.17 2.02
CA THR A 140 9.85 38.35 0.56
C THR A 140 8.43 38.59 0.07
N ALA A 141 7.94 39.81 0.26
CA ALA A 141 6.78 40.32 -0.44
C ALA A 141 7.25 41.49 -1.31
N ARG A 142 7.24 41.32 -2.63
CA ARG A 142 6.96 42.47 -3.50
C ARG A 142 6.27 42.08 -4.80
N SER A 143 4.98 42.40 -4.77
CA SER A 143 4.03 42.63 -5.85
C SER A 143 4.59 43.15 -7.16
N GLU A 144 3.95 42.66 -8.22
CA GLU A 144 3.89 43.14 -9.59
C GLU A 144 3.80 44.66 -9.73
N TYR A 145 4.52 45.24 -10.71
CA TYR A 145 4.12 46.46 -11.41
C TYR A 145 4.52 46.42 -12.90
N ARG A 146 3.49 46.71 -13.69
CA ARG A 146 3.38 46.98 -15.13
C ARG A 146 4.45 47.88 -15.79
N SER A 147 4.68 47.59 -17.08
CA SER A 147 4.65 48.49 -18.25
C SER A 147 5.76 49.54 -18.50
N ASN A 148 6.40 49.39 -19.67
CA ASN A 148 6.94 50.39 -20.62
C ASN A 148 7.90 51.47 -20.11
N GLN A 149 9.12 51.53 -20.68
CA GLN A 149 9.55 52.62 -21.57
C GLN A 149 10.94 52.38 -22.16
N ARG A 150 11.13 53.00 -23.33
CA ARG A 150 12.21 52.89 -24.31
C ARG A 150 13.55 53.51 -23.87
N SER A 151 14.55 53.11 -24.66
CA SER A 151 15.67 53.87 -25.25
C SER A 151 17.00 54.05 -24.50
N ASN A 152 18.02 53.55 -25.20
CA ASN A 152 19.36 54.11 -25.44
C ASN A 152 20.35 54.11 -24.27
N THR A 153 21.43 53.34 -24.39
CA THR A 153 22.77 53.82 -24.81
C THR A 153 23.84 52.80 -24.38
N MET A 154 24.47 52.13 -25.36
CA MET A 154 25.79 51.47 -25.24
C MET A 154 26.87 52.56 -25.09
N PRO A 155 28.09 52.34 -24.50
CA PRO A 155 28.96 51.23 -24.94
C PRO A 155 30.00 50.64 -23.94
N SER A 156 30.36 49.38 -24.25
CA SER A 156 31.71 48.78 -24.28
C SER A 156 32.69 48.92 -23.10
N ARG A 157 33.14 47.79 -22.53
CA ARG A 157 34.58 47.42 -22.50
C ARG A 157 34.90 46.00 -22.00
N SER A 158 35.62 45.28 -22.87
CA SER A 158 36.73 44.33 -22.63
C SER A 158 36.58 43.15 -21.65
N SER A 159 36.54 41.95 -22.24
CA SER A 159 37.54 40.87 -22.09
C SER A 159 38.31 40.73 -20.77
N SER A 160 38.11 39.62 -20.05
CA SER A 160 39.14 38.56 -19.90
C SER A 160 38.70 37.48 -18.89
N PRO A 161 39.02 36.18 -19.12
CA PRO A 161 38.62 35.06 -18.29
C PRO A 161 39.76 34.62 -17.37
N TYR A 162 39.58 34.65 -16.05
CA TYR A 162 40.37 33.82 -15.12
C TYR A 162 39.59 33.54 -13.82
N PRO A 163 39.59 32.28 -13.33
CA PRO A 163 39.04 31.94 -12.03
C PRO A 163 40.09 32.15 -10.93
N GLN A 164 39.73 32.84 -9.85
CA GLN A 164 40.59 32.96 -8.68
C GLN A 164 40.02 32.16 -7.51
N ASN A 165 40.85 31.23 -7.09
CA ASN A 165 40.66 30.26 -6.02
C ASN A 165 41.11 30.87 -4.68
N ARG A 166 40.70 30.21 -3.58
CA ARG A 166 41.03 30.41 -2.14
C ARG A 166 40.10 31.39 -1.41
N SER A 167 39.56 31.06 -0.25
CA SER A 167 40.29 30.51 0.90
C SER A 167 39.41 29.72 1.86
N TYR A 168 40.04 28.73 2.49
CA TYR A 168 39.59 28.03 3.67
C TYR A 168 39.21 28.99 4.81
N THR A 169 38.08 28.73 5.46
CA THR A 169 37.90 29.08 6.88
C THR A 169 37.54 27.80 7.62
N ARG A 170 38.42 27.49 8.56
CA ARG A 170 38.40 26.38 9.52
C ARG A 170 37.87 26.98 10.83
N ASP A 171 36.85 26.37 11.41
CA ASP A 171 36.46 26.41 12.83
C ASP A 171 35.31 25.39 12.96
N ASP A 172 35.55 24.11 13.25
CA ASP A 172 35.89 23.52 14.55
C ASP A 172 34.86 23.83 15.66
N ASN A 173 33.90 22.90 15.86
CA ASN A 173 33.51 22.51 17.21
C ASN A 173 32.85 21.12 17.16
N THR A 174 33.65 20.09 17.36
CA THR A 174 33.19 18.75 17.70
C THR A 174 33.12 18.62 19.22
N GLN A 175 31.92 18.46 19.78
CA GLN A 175 31.75 17.85 21.10
C GLN A 175 30.69 16.77 21.04
N ARG A 176 31.15 15.58 20.63
CA ARG A 176 30.60 14.31 21.08
C ARG A 176 31.67 13.62 21.93
N ARG A 177 31.19 13.10 23.07
CA ARG A 177 31.62 11.91 23.81
C ARG A 177 32.40 12.06 25.12
N ASP A 178 31.71 11.51 26.13
CA ASP A 178 32.16 10.58 27.17
C ASP A 178 32.93 11.14 28.37
N ARG A 179 32.31 11.01 29.55
CA ARG A 179 33.04 10.80 30.80
C ARG A 179 32.19 10.14 31.91
N SER A 180 32.56 8.92 32.23
CA SER A 180 32.59 8.29 33.55
C SER A 180 33.83 7.37 33.54
N PRO A 181 34.48 6.93 34.65
CA PRO A 181 34.13 7.04 36.09
C PRO A 181 35.36 7.28 37.06
N SER A 182 35.12 7.09 38.38
CA SER A 182 36.07 6.82 39.50
C SER A 182 36.51 8.05 40.34
N THR A 183 36.62 8.08 41.69
CA THR A 183 36.96 7.06 42.72
C THR A 183 36.52 7.45 44.17
N SER A 184 36.18 6.42 44.96
CA SER A 184 36.41 6.14 46.41
C SER A 184 36.21 7.17 47.54
N ARG A 185 35.44 6.80 48.59
CA ARG A 185 35.95 6.33 49.91
C ARG A 185 34.84 6.04 50.95
N ALA A 186 34.96 4.88 51.60
CA ALA A 186 34.61 4.49 53.00
C ALA A 186 33.14 4.67 53.47
N ASP A 187 32.51 3.82 54.27
CA ASP A 187 33.01 3.01 55.38
C ASP A 187 32.00 1.89 55.72
N ARG A 188 32.54 0.80 56.29
CA ARG A 188 31.93 -0.14 57.26
C ARG A 188 31.00 -1.27 56.78
N GLY A 189 31.59 -2.47 56.72
CA GLY A 189 30.89 -3.75 56.78
C GLY A 189 30.74 -4.32 58.21
N TYR A 190 29.88 -5.33 58.31
CA TYR A 190 29.95 -6.51 59.19
C TYR A 190 29.12 -7.59 58.44
N ARG A 191 29.70 -8.67 57.91
CA ARG A 191 30.25 -9.90 58.53
C ARG A 191 29.26 -11.07 58.42
N SER A 192 29.75 -12.15 57.76
CA SER A 192 29.36 -13.58 57.82
C SER A 192 27.94 -13.98 57.37
N SER A 193 27.67 -15.05 56.63
CA SER A 193 28.44 -16.23 56.22
C SER A 193 27.63 -17.01 55.16
N SER A 194 28.28 -17.54 54.12
CA SER A 194 27.78 -18.68 53.32
C SER A 194 28.03 -20.01 54.08
N PRO A 195 27.69 -21.23 53.58
CA PRO A 195 27.07 -21.60 52.31
C PRO A 195 26.03 -22.77 52.35
N ALA A 196 25.42 -23.00 51.17
CA ALA A 196 25.07 -24.28 50.53
C ALA A 196 24.29 -25.40 51.26
N GLY A 197 23.29 -25.93 50.57
CA GLY A 197 22.77 -27.29 50.74
C GLY A 197 21.89 -27.68 49.57
N ASN A 198 22.20 -28.83 48.96
CA ASN A 198 21.51 -29.54 47.87
C ASN A 198 19.98 -29.52 47.91
#